data_AF-V4Y404-F1
#
_entry.id   AF-V4Y404-F1
#
_cell.length_a   1.000
_cell.length_b   1.000
_cell.length_c   1.000
_cell.angle_alpha   90.00
_cell.angle_beta   90.00
_cell.angle_gamma   90.00
#
_symmetry.space_group_name_H-M   'P 1'
#
loop_
_entity.id
_entity.type
_entity.pdbx_description
1 polymer ?
#
loop_
_entity_poly.entity_id
_entity_poly.type
_entity_poly.pdbx_seq_one_letter_code
_entity_poly.pdbx_strand_id
1 'polypeptide(L)' 'ELREEVDRPELLDSIQEMKAEVRRYEDRYNAVSPEELAQQLDADEAEGWDDLTAWRTTRQNLAVAQAALAYDEASHQLAV' A
#
# COMPACT_ATOMS: atom_id res chain seq x y z
N GLU A 1 -24.41 -8.59 1.12
CA GLU A 1 -23.05 -8.28 0.65
C GLU A 1 -23.10 -6.91 0.00
N LEU A 2 -22.42 -5.92 0.58
CA LEU A 2 -22.14 -4.65 -0.07
C LEU A 2 -20.67 -4.75 -0.50
N ARG A 3 -20.41 -5.15 -1.74
CA ARG A 3 -19.14 -4.81 -2.35
C ARG A 3 -19.29 -3.32 -2.61
N GLU A 4 -18.65 -2.48 -1.81
CA GLU A 4 -18.49 -1.08 -2.15
C GLU A 4 -17.77 -1.06 -3.50
N GLU A 5 -18.52 -0.72 -4.56
CA GLU A 5 -17.92 -0.34 -5.83
C GLU A 5 -17.20 0.97 -5.55
N VAL A 6 -15.88 0.89 -5.36
CA VAL A 6 -15.02 2.06 -5.30
C VAL A 6 -14.96 2.62 -6.72
N ASP A 7 -15.42 3.85 -6.89
CA ASP A 7 -15.36 4.51 -8.19
C ASP A 7 -13.89 4.76 -8.56
N ARG A 8 -13.56 4.71 -9.85
CA ARG A 8 -12.18 4.89 -10.35
C ARG A 8 -11.44 6.11 -9.76
N PRO A 9 -12.06 7.29 -9.57
CA PRO A 9 -11.43 8.42 -8.89
C PRO A 9 -11.05 8.13 -7.43
N GLU A 10 -11.94 7.50 -6.66
CA GLU A 10 -11.69 7.13 -5.26
C GLU A 10 -10.57 6.10 -5.14
N LEU A 11 -10.49 5.17 -6.09
CA LEU A 11 -9.39 4.20 -6.16
C LEU A 11 -8.05 4.90 -6.44
N LEU A 12 -8.03 5.88 -7.33
CA LEU A 12 -6.82 6.66 -7.64
C LEU A 12 -6.35 7.49 -6.42
N ASP A 13 -7.29 8.13 -5.72
CA ASP A 13 -6.99 8.88 -4.49
C ASP A 13 -6.43 7.94 -3.41
N SER A 14 -7.07 6.79 -3.19
CA SER A 14 -6.60 5.75 -2.27
C SER A 14 -5.18 5.26 -2.61
N ILE A 15 -4.88 5.05 -3.90
CA ILE A 15 -3.53 4.68 -4.36
C ILE A 15 -2.51 5.76 -4.02
N GLN A 16 -2.86 7.03 -4.19
CA GLN A 16 -1.96 8.14 -3.89
C GLN A 16 -1.72 8.29 -2.39
N GLU A 17 -2.75 8.12 -1.57
CA GLU A 17 -2.64 8.09 -0.11
C GLU A 17 -1.74 6.95 0.37
N MET A 18 -1.95 5.73 -0.12
CA MET A 18 -1.11 4.58 0.23
C MET A 18 0.35 4.78 -0.17
N LYS A 19 0.63 5.37 -1.34
CA LYS A 19 2.00 5.72 -1.73
C LYS A 19 2.62 6.76 -0.79
N ALA A 20 1.85 7.76 -0.37
CA ALA A 20 2.32 8.76 0.57
C ALA A 20 2.61 8.12 1.94
N GLU A 21 1.77 7.19 2.38
CA GLU A 21 1.98 6.43 3.62
C GLU A 21 3.23 5.55 3.55
N VAL A 22 3.44 4.82 2.46
CA VAL A 22 4.69 4.07 2.22
C VAL A 22 5.91 4.98 2.36
N ARG A 23 5.89 6.17 1.73
CA ARG A 23 6.99 7.13 1.84
C ARG A 23 7.18 7.65 3.27
N ARG A 24 6.10 7.86 4.02
CA ARG A 24 6.21 8.25 5.43
C ARG A 24 6.95 7.19 6.25
N TYR A 25 6.71 5.91 6.00
CA TYR A 25 7.48 4.84 6.65
C TYR A 25 8.94 4.83 6.21
N GLU A 26 9.21 4.99 4.90
CA GLU A 26 10.58 5.07 4.37
C GLU A 26 11.37 6.21 5.03
N ASP A 27 10.77 7.40 5.13
CA ASP A 27 11.40 8.57 5.73
C ASP A 27 11.57 8.43 7.25
N ARG A 28 10.55 7.90 7.95
CA ARG A 28 10.56 7.73 9.42
C ARG A 28 11.65 6.77 9.87
N TYR A 29 11.83 5.67 9.16
CA TYR A 29 12.75 4.61 9.52
C TYR A 29 14.07 4.64 8.76
N ASN A 30 14.21 5.54 7.77
CA ASN A 30 15.35 5.56 6.86
C ASN A 30 15.64 4.16 6.26
N ALA A 31 14.57 3.48 5.85
CA ALA A 31 14.58 2.15 5.26
C ALA A 31 13.82 2.18 3.94
N VAL A 32 14.21 1.37 2.95
CA VAL A 32 13.51 1.32 1.66
C VAL A 32 12.46 0.20 1.60
N SER A 33 12.34 -0.60 2.66
CA SER A 33 11.34 -1.66 2.76
C SER A 33 11.05 -2.08 4.21
N PRO A 34 9.87 -2.68 4.47
CA PRO A 34 9.58 -3.35 5.73
C PRO A 34 10.62 -4.44 6.05
N GLU A 35 11.12 -5.16 5.04
CA GLU A 35 12.12 -6.22 5.24
C GLU A 35 13.46 -5.67 5.74
N GLU A 36 13.82 -4.46 5.33
CA GLU A 36 14.98 -3.75 5.86
C GLU A 36 14.74 -3.25 7.28
N LEU A 37 13.57 -2.64 7.55
CA LEU A 37 13.18 -2.23 8.90
C LEU A 37 13.22 -3.42 9.88
N ALA A 38 12.71 -4.58 9.49
CA ALA A 38 12.72 -5.78 10.33
C ALA A 38 14.12 -6.26 10.73
N GLN A 39 15.17 -5.90 9.98
CA GLN A 39 16.56 -6.20 10.32
C GLN A 39 17.19 -5.16 11.26
N GLN A 40 16.58 -3.98 11.36
CA GLN A 40 17.04 -2.87 12.19
C GLN A 40 16.34 -2.84 13.55
N LEU A 41 15.14 -3.41 13.66
CA LEU A 41 14.34 -3.42 14.88
C LEU A 41 14.88 -4.37 15.95
N ASP A 42 14.99 -3.86 17.17
CA ASP A 42 15.18 -4.64 18.37
C ASP A 42 13.86 -5.27 18.86
N ALA A 43 13.94 -6.38 19.59
CA ALA A 43 12.78 -7.16 19.99
C ALA A 43 11.85 -6.43 20.98
N ASP A 44 12.32 -5.40 21.67
CA ASP A 44 11.58 -4.58 22.62
C ASP A 44 10.97 -3.30 22.01
N GLU A 45 11.22 -3.01 20.73
CA GLU A 45 10.69 -1.86 20.01
C GLU A 45 9.24 -2.07 19.52
N ALA A 46 8.29 -2.20 20.45
CA ALA A 46 6.88 -2.52 20.14
C ALA A 46 6.26 -1.60 19.04
N GLU A 47 6.49 -0.30 19.10
CA GLU A 47 5.98 0.66 18.10
C GLU A 47 6.56 0.39 16.70
N GLY A 48 7.84 0.02 16.61
CA GLY A 48 8.48 -0.34 15.35
C GLY A 48 7.89 -1.60 14.73
N TRP A 49 7.53 -2.60 15.54
CA TRP A 49 6.87 -3.82 15.07
C TRP A 49 5.43 -3.59 14.62
N ASP A 50 4.71 -2.67 15.27
CA ASP A 50 3.37 -2.25 14.85
C ASP A 50 3.43 -1.50 13.50
N ASP A 51 4.36 -0.53 13.38
CA ASP A 51 4.57 0.22 12.13
C ASP A 51 5.05 -0.70 11.00
N LEU A 52 5.90 -1.70 11.28
CA LEU A 52 6.31 -2.72 10.31
C LEU A 52 5.09 -3.48 9.74
N THR A 53 4.16 -3.87 10.61
CA THR A 53 2.97 -4.62 10.24
C THR A 53 2.02 -3.76 9.42
N ALA A 54 1.82 -2.50 9.83
CA ALA A 54 1.03 -1.53 9.09
C ALA A 54 1.62 -1.26 7.70
N TRP A 55 2.94 -1.03 7.61
CA TRP A 55 3.62 -0.79 6.34
C TRP A 55 3.49 -1.96 5.37
N ARG A 56 3.66 -3.21 5.83
CA ARG A 56 3.43 -4.41 4.99
C ARG A 56 2.01 -4.45 4.44
N THR A 57 1.03 -4.14 5.29
CA THR A 57 -0.38 -4.12 4.93
C THR A 57 -0.67 -3.03 3.88
N THR A 58 -0.16 -1.81 4.08
CA THR A 58 -0.29 -0.72 3.11
C THR A 58 0.32 -1.10 1.75
N ARG A 59 1.51 -1.73 1.73
CA ARG A 59 2.13 -2.19 0.47
C ARG A 59 1.31 -3.26 -0.24
N GLN A 60 0.74 -4.20 0.51
CA GLN A 60 -0.12 -5.25 -0.06
C GLN A 60 -1.40 -4.65 -0.66
N ASN A 61 -2.06 -3.75 0.07
CA ASN A 61 -3.27 -3.07 -0.39
C ASN A 61 -2.99 -2.21 -1.63
N LEU A 62 -1.85 -1.51 -1.66
CA LEU A 62 -1.40 -0.74 -2.81
C LEU A 62 -1.23 -1.62 -4.05
N ALA A 63 -0.57 -2.77 -3.90
CA ALA A 63 -0.38 -3.71 -5.01
C ALA A 63 -1.73 -4.24 -5.55
N VAL A 64 -2.68 -4.54 -4.67
CA VAL A 64 -4.03 -4.96 -5.06
C VAL A 64 -4.77 -3.86 -5.81
N ALA A 65 -4.77 -2.63 -5.28
CA ALA A 65 -5.42 -1.49 -5.91
C ALA A 65 -4.83 -1.17 -7.30
N GLN A 66 -3.51 -1.23 -7.44
CA GLN A 66 -2.84 -1.05 -8.72
C GLN A 66 -3.19 -2.16 -9.72
N ALA A 67 -3.28 -3.41 -9.27
CA ALA A 67 -3.68 -4.53 -10.13
C ALA A 67 -5.14 -4.39 -10.60
N ALA A 68 -6.05 -3.98 -9.71
CA ALA A 68 -7.44 -3.73 -10.07
C ALA A 68 -7.59 -2.62 -11.12
N LEU A 69 -6.86 -1.51 -10.94
CA LEU A 69 -6.86 -0.39 -11.90
C LEU A 69 -6.31 -0.82 -13.28
N ALA A 70 -5.21 -1.56 -13.29
CA ALA A 70 -4.60 -2.05 -14.54
C ALA A 70 -5.52 -3.03 -15.27
N TYR A 71 -6.22 -3.89 -14.54
CA TYR A 71 -7.20 -4.81 -15.11
C TYR A 71 -8.40 -4.07 -15.71
N ASP A 72 -8.95 -3.09 -15.01
CA ASP A 72 -10.06 -2.26 -15.49
C ASP A 72 -9.67 -1.50 -16.77
N GLU A 73 -8.48 -0.91 -16.80
CA GLU A 73 -7.96 -0.18 -17.97
C GLU A 73 -7.75 -1.11 -19.18
N ALA A 74 -7.15 -2.29 -18.98
CA ALA A 74 -6.97 -3.27 -20.05
C ALA A 74 -8.30 -3.80 -20.59
N SER A 75 -9.27 -4.03 -19.71
CA SER A 75 -10.61 -4.50 -20.08
C SER A 75 -11.37 -3.44 -20.89
N HIS A 76 -11.24 -2.16 -20.51
CA HIS A 76 -11.83 -1.05 -21.26
C HIS A 76 -11.23 -0.91 -22.66
N GLN A 77 -9.91 -1.07 -22.80
CA GLN A 77 -9.22 -0.99 -24.10
C GLN A 77 -9.62 -2.11 -25.08
N LEU A 78 -9.99 -3.30 -24.57
CA LEU A 78 -10.43 -4.43 -25.40
C LEU A 78 -11.91 -4.35 -25.82
N ALA A 79 -12.70 -3.51 -25.16
CA ALA A 79 -14.14 -3.36 -25.43
C ALA A 79 -14.46 -2.24 -26.44
N VAL A 80 -13.45 -1.47 -26.87
CA VAL A 80 -13.52 -0.35 -27.83
C VAL A 80 -12.96 -0.78 -29.18
#